data_AF-U3U2B1-F1
#
_entry.id   AF-U3U2B1-F1
#
_cell.length_a   1.000
_cell.length_b   1.000
_cell.length_c   1.000
_cell.angle_alpha   90.00
_cell.angle_beta   90.00
_cell.angle_gamma   90.00
#
_symmetry.space_group_name_H-M   'P 1'
#
loop_
_entity.id
_entity.type
_entity.pdbx_description
1 polymer ?
#
loop_
_entity_poly.entity_id
_entity_poly.type
_entity_poly.pdbx_seq_one_letter_code
_entity_poly.pdbx_strand_id
1 'polypeptide(L)'
;MACGIAEQSMCWQAGVKPTPLPVQALDHATGYMMAAAVLEGLRQRRVNGTDWQARLSLARTALLLQQHGAAPQGEQRGITPQPHDALSALEINRWGIGERLRAAAYLPGTPMLCAAPAQPPGSSHPCW
;
A
#
# COMPACT_ATOMS: atom_id res chain seq x y z
N MET A 1 -11.92 -7.95 -11.24
CA MET A 1 -11.18 -7.00 -12.10
C MET A 1 -12.13 -6.14 -12.94
N ALA A 2 -13.00 -5.32 -12.33
CA ALA A 2 -14.06 -4.62 -13.10
C ALA A 2 -14.54 -3.29 -12.46
N CYS A 3 -13.65 -2.49 -11.88
CA CYS A 3 -14.02 -1.18 -11.30
C CYS A 3 -13.63 0.01 -12.19
N GLY A 4 -13.33 -0.21 -13.48
CA GLY A 4 -12.90 0.84 -14.42
C GLY A 4 -11.42 1.22 -14.31
N ILE A 5 -10.77 0.99 -13.17
CA ILE A 5 -9.38 1.47 -12.94
C ILE A 5 -8.33 0.93 -13.94
N ALA A 6 -8.59 -0.22 -14.57
CA ALA A 6 -7.74 -0.83 -15.59
C ALA A 6 -7.86 -0.15 -16.97
N GLU A 7 -8.95 0.59 -17.22
CA GLU A 7 -9.10 1.46 -18.39
C GLU A 7 -8.03 2.55 -18.39
N GLN A 8 -7.70 3.06 -17.20
CA GLN A 8 -6.70 4.11 -17.07
C GLN A 8 -5.30 3.65 -17.51
N SER A 9 -4.89 2.44 -17.12
CA SER A 9 -3.62 1.86 -17.61
C SER A 9 -3.64 1.62 -19.12
N MET A 10 -4.78 1.20 -19.67
CA MET A 10 -4.95 1.01 -21.10
C MET A 10 -4.73 2.33 -21.85
N CYS A 11 -5.36 3.42 -21.40
CA CYS A 11 -5.17 4.75 -21.98
C CYS A 11 -3.70 5.19 -21.92
N TRP A 12 -3.01 5.02 -20.79
CA TRP A 12 -1.60 5.39 -20.64
C TRP A 12 -0.65 4.57 -21.52
N GLN A 13 -0.96 3.30 -21.75
CA GLN A 13 -0.18 2.41 -22.60
C GLN A 13 -0.58 2.48 -24.08
N ALA A 14 -1.52 3.36 -24.45
CA ALA A 14 -2.14 3.39 -25.78
C ALA A 14 -2.63 2.00 -26.25
N GLY A 15 -3.13 1.20 -25.30
CA GLY A 15 -3.63 -0.15 -25.54
C GLY A 15 -5.08 -0.17 -26.00
N VAL A 16 -5.55 -1.34 -26.42
CA VAL A 16 -6.93 -1.57 -26.88
C VAL A 16 -7.75 -2.46 -25.92
N LYS A 17 -7.18 -2.83 -24.77
CA LYS A 17 -7.85 -3.63 -23.74
C LYS A 17 -7.48 -3.13 -22.32
N PRO A 18 -8.43 -3.14 -21.36
CA PRO A 18 -8.14 -2.80 -19.97
C PRO A 18 -6.96 -3.61 -19.43
N THR A 19 -5.97 -2.93 -18.87
CA THR A 19 -4.72 -3.55 -18.40
C THR A 19 -4.56 -3.30 -16.90
N PRO A 20 -4.19 -4.31 -16.10
CA PRO A 20 -3.91 -4.10 -14.68
C PRO A 20 -2.88 -2.99 -14.46
N LEU A 21 -3.05 -2.23 -13.39
CA LEU A 21 -2.04 -1.26 -12.96
C LEU A 21 -0.72 -1.98 -12.66
N PRO A 22 0.44 -1.32 -12.83
CA PRO A 22 1.75 -1.93 -12.57
C PRO A 22 1.99 -2.26 -11.09
N VAL A 23 1.10 -1.81 -10.21
CA VAL A 23 1.13 -2.04 -8.76
C VAL A 23 -0.27 -2.40 -8.27
N GLN A 24 -0.36 -3.09 -7.12
CA GLN A 24 -1.61 -3.34 -6.41
C GLN A 24 -2.12 -2.07 -5.68
N ALA A 25 -2.25 -0.96 -6.42
CA ALA A 25 -2.65 0.34 -5.86
C ALA A 25 -3.97 0.25 -5.09
N LEU A 26 -4.90 -0.54 -5.60
CA LEU A 26 -6.21 -0.73 -4.99
C LEU A 26 -6.10 -1.40 -3.62
N ASP A 27 -5.41 -2.53 -3.56
CA ASP A 27 -5.25 -3.30 -2.33
C ASP A 27 -4.44 -2.50 -1.28
N HIS A 28 -3.38 -1.81 -1.71
CA HIS A 28 -2.59 -0.94 -0.84
C HIS A 28 -3.41 0.24 -0.29
N ALA A 29 -4.16 0.95 -1.14
CA ALA A 29 -4.98 2.08 -0.70
C ALA A 29 -6.06 1.62 0.29
N THR A 30 -6.73 0.50 0.02
CA THR A 30 -7.72 -0.06 0.96
C THR A 30 -7.05 -0.51 2.26
N GLY A 31 -5.86 -1.11 2.20
CA GLY A 31 -5.07 -1.48 3.38
C GLY A 31 -4.74 -0.27 4.27
N TYR A 32 -4.30 0.84 3.69
CA TYR A 32 -4.05 2.07 4.45
C TYR A 32 -5.32 2.66 5.06
N MET A 33 -6.44 2.66 4.33
CA MET A 33 -7.72 3.09 4.91
C MET A 33 -8.17 2.18 6.06
N MET A 34 -7.90 0.87 5.97
CA MET A 34 -8.19 -0.07 7.05
C MET A 34 -7.33 0.22 8.27
N ALA A 35 -6.02 0.44 8.10
CA ALA A 35 -5.13 0.84 9.18
C ALA A 35 -5.59 2.14 9.85
N ALA A 36 -5.95 3.16 9.07
CA ALA A 36 -6.50 4.41 9.59
C ALA A 36 -7.80 4.21 10.38
N ALA A 37 -8.72 3.37 9.88
CA ALA A 37 -9.97 3.06 10.57
C ALA A 37 -9.73 2.31 11.90
N VAL A 38 -8.72 1.44 11.98
CA VAL A 38 -8.31 0.77 13.22
C VAL A 38 -7.76 1.78 14.22
N LEU A 39 -6.86 2.68 13.80
CA LEU A 39 -6.32 3.72 14.66
C LEU A 39 -7.41 4.65 15.21
N GLU A 40 -8.39 5.03 14.38
CA GLU A 40 -9.54 5.82 14.81
C GLU A 40 -10.40 5.04 15.83
N GLY A 41 -10.65 3.75 15.60
CA GLY A 41 -11.37 2.91 16.56
C GLY A 41 -10.67 2.80 17.92
N LEU A 42 -9.34 2.65 17.92
CA LEU A 42 -8.54 2.65 19.15
C LEU A 42 -8.63 4.01 19.87
N ARG A 43 -8.60 5.12 19.12
CA ARG A 43 -8.77 6.47 19.67
C ARG A 43 -10.16 6.65 20.30
N GLN A 44 -11.23 6.23 19.61
CA GLN A 44 -12.60 6.31 20.11
C GLN A 44 -12.80 5.48 21.38
N ARG A 45 -12.29 4.24 21.41
CA ARG A 45 -12.29 3.40 22.61
C ARG A 45 -11.55 4.06 23.77
N ARG A 46 -10.39 4.67 23.52
CA ARG A 46 -9.58 5.30 24.57
C ARG A 46 -10.23 6.57 25.14
N VAL A 47 -10.86 7.39 24.29
CA VAL A 47 -11.42 8.69 24.70
C VAL A 47 -12.83 8.55 25.25
N ASN A 48 -13.67 7.72 24.60
CA ASN A 48 -15.11 7.67 24.85
C ASN A 48 -15.58 6.33 25.44
N GLY A 49 -14.72 5.30 25.48
CA GLY A 49 -15.10 3.95 25.95
C GLY A 49 -16.07 3.22 25.01
N THR A 50 -16.22 3.67 23.77
CA THR A 50 -17.21 3.14 22.81
C THR A 50 -16.60 2.12 21.87
N ASP A 51 -17.40 1.13 21.46
CA ASP A 51 -17.04 0.25 20.36
C ASP A 51 -16.97 0.96 19.01
N TRP A 52 -16.26 0.32 18.07
CA TRP A 52 -16.03 0.84 16.73
C TRP A 52 -16.11 -0.26 15.68
N GLN A 53 -16.77 0.03 14.56
CA GLN A 53 -16.83 -0.84 13.40
C GLN A 53 -16.65 0.00 12.13
N ALA A 54 -15.76 -0.46 11.23
CA ALA A 54 -15.59 0.11 9.91
C ALA A 54 -15.77 -0.96 8.84
N ARG A 55 -16.48 -0.62 7.75
CA ARG A 55 -16.63 -1.48 6.59
C ARG A 55 -16.02 -0.80 5.38
N LEU A 56 -15.03 -1.46 4.79
CA LEU A 56 -14.33 -0.97 3.60
C LEU A 56 -14.74 -1.79 2.38
N SER A 57 -14.59 -1.19 1.20
CA SER A 57 -14.88 -1.81 -0.08
C SER A 57 -13.80 -1.45 -1.10
N LEU A 58 -13.24 -2.47 -1.75
CA LEU A 58 -12.32 -2.28 -2.87
C LEU A 58 -13.00 -1.48 -3.98
N ALA A 59 -14.26 -1.77 -4.32
CA ALA A 59 -14.98 -1.01 -5.36
C ALA A 59 -15.14 0.48 -5.01
N ARG A 60 -15.45 0.80 -3.74
CA ARG A 60 -15.54 2.20 -3.28
C ARG A 60 -14.16 2.88 -3.24
N THR A 61 -13.12 2.14 -2.90
CA THR A 61 -11.73 2.63 -2.95
C THR A 61 -11.33 2.96 -4.38
N ALA A 62 -11.66 2.09 -5.34
CA ALA A 62 -11.40 2.33 -6.75
C ALA A 62 -12.13 3.57 -7.27
N LEU A 63 -13.38 3.79 -6.85
CA LEU A 63 -14.12 5.01 -7.19
C LEU A 63 -13.43 6.26 -6.60
N LEU A 64 -13.00 6.20 -5.34
CA LEU A 64 -12.31 7.31 -4.68
C LEU A 64 -11.00 7.67 -5.40
N LEU A 65 -10.21 6.68 -5.80
CA LEU A 65 -8.97 6.88 -6.57
C LEU A 65 -9.26 7.54 -7.92
N GLN A 66 -10.30 7.08 -8.64
CA GLN A 66 -10.72 7.67 -9.91
C GLN A 66 -11.18 9.13 -9.75
N GLN A 67 -11.82 9.48 -8.64
CA GLN A 67 -12.26 10.86 -8.35
C GLN A 67 -11.09 11.82 -8.07
N HIS A 68 -9.98 11.33 -7.54
CA HIS A 68 -8.85 12.16 -7.07
C HIS A 68 -7.68 12.25 -8.06
N GLY A 69 -7.79 11.67 -9.25
CA GLY A 69 -6.92 12.04 -10.36
C GLY A 69 -6.68 10.96 -11.40
N ALA A 70 -6.89 11.35 -12.66
CA ALA A 70 -6.11 10.81 -13.77
C ALA A 70 -4.66 11.32 -13.66
N ALA A 71 -3.69 10.55 -14.17
CA ALA A 71 -2.33 11.05 -14.33
C ALA A 71 -2.34 12.40 -15.07
N PRO A 72 -1.46 13.35 -14.70
CA PRO A 72 -1.28 14.57 -15.46
C PRO A 72 -1.04 14.27 -16.95
N GLN A 73 -1.56 15.13 -17.82
CA GLN A 73 -1.35 15.07 -19.27
C GLN A 73 0.16 15.26 -19.55
N GLY A 74 0.90 14.17 -19.74
CA GLY A 74 2.34 14.20 -19.98
C GLY A 74 3.02 12.85 -19.83
N GLU A 75 4.30 12.78 -20.23
CA GLU A 75 5.12 11.59 -20.08
C GLU A 75 5.33 11.29 -18.58
N GLN A 76 4.74 10.18 -18.11
CA GLN A 76 4.93 9.72 -16.74
C GLN A 76 6.26 8.97 -16.64
N ARG A 77 7.30 9.67 -16.20
CA ARG A 77 8.53 9.01 -15.76
C ARG A 77 8.25 8.36 -14.40
N GLY A 78 8.60 7.09 -14.25
CA GLY A 78 8.47 6.38 -12.98
C GLY A 78 9.18 7.10 -11.83
N ILE A 79 8.82 6.76 -10.60
CA ILE A 79 9.48 7.33 -9.42
C ILE A 79 10.93 6.84 -9.39
N THR A 80 11.88 7.77 -9.31
CA THR A 80 13.30 7.43 -9.14
C THR A 80 13.59 7.23 -7.66
N PRO A 81 14.11 6.05 -7.25
CA PRO A 81 14.39 5.76 -5.86
C PRO A 81 15.40 6.76 -5.29
N GLN A 82 15.15 7.24 -4.08
CA GLN A 82 16.01 8.14 -3.35
C GLN A 82 16.69 7.40 -2.19
N PRO A 83 17.93 7.78 -1.81
CA PRO A 83 18.62 7.14 -0.68
C PRO A 83 17.82 7.19 0.65
N HIS A 84 16.96 8.19 0.83
CA HIS A 84 16.14 8.33 2.04
C HIS A 84 14.86 7.48 2.05
N ASP A 85 14.50 6.83 0.93
CA ASP A 85 13.36 5.92 0.85
C ASP A 85 13.59 4.65 1.68
N ALA A 86 14.86 4.32 1.95
CA ALA A 86 15.26 3.16 2.72
C ALA A 86 15.59 3.48 4.19
N LEU A 87 15.47 2.45 5.02
CA LEU A 87 16.09 2.40 6.34
C LEU A 87 17.60 2.25 6.17
N SER A 88 18.38 2.89 7.04
CA SER A 88 19.85 2.86 6.98
C SER A 88 20.46 1.49 7.33
N ALA A 89 19.67 0.58 7.91
CA ALA A 89 20.12 -0.75 8.27
C ALA A 89 20.15 -1.64 7.02
N LEU A 90 21.34 -2.18 6.72
CA LEU A 90 21.50 -3.24 5.73
C LEU A 90 20.97 -4.56 6.30
N GLU A 91 20.36 -5.34 5.43
CA GLU A 91 19.78 -6.62 5.76
C GLU A 91 20.40 -7.71 4.88
N ILE A 92 20.82 -8.81 5.50
CA ILE A 92 21.22 -10.01 4.77
C ILE A 92 19.99 -10.90 4.67
N ASN A 93 19.56 -11.17 3.44
CA ASN A 93 18.44 -12.05 3.14
C ASN A 93 18.84 -13.08 2.08
N ARG A 94 17.88 -13.90 1.65
CA ARG A 94 18.11 -14.98 0.69
C ARG A 94 18.57 -14.52 -0.71
N TRP A 95 18.44 -13.23 -1.02
CA TRP A 95 18.88 -12.63 -2.28
C TRP A 95 20.21 -11.87 -2.14
N GLY A 96 20.81 -11.88 -0.95
CA GLY A 96 22.05 -11.17 -0.64
C GLY A 96 21.85 -10.00 0.32
N ILE A 97 22.70 -8.99 0.19
CA ILE A 97 22.61 -7.75 0.95
C ILE A 97 21.53 -6.86 0.31
N GLY A 98 20.58 -6.40 1.09
CA GLY A 98 19.52 -5.50 0.65
C GLY A 98 19.20 -4.42 1.68
N GLU A 99 18.46 -3.42 1.23
CA GLU A 99 17.92 -2.35 2.05
C GLU A 99 16.41 -2.49 2.17
N ARG A 100 15.87 -2.06 3.32
CA ARG A 100 14.43 -2.10 3.56
C ARG A 100 13.82 -0.73 3.31
N LEU A 101 12.80 -0.66 2.46
CA LEU A 101 12.02 0.55 2.27
C LEU A 101 11.31 0.97 3.55
N ARG A 102 11.23 2.27 3.79
CA ARG A 102 10.39 2.86 4.84
C ARG A 102 8.92 2.61 4.48
N ALA A 103 8.08 2.38 5.50
CA ALA A 103 6.64 2.36 5.24
C ALA A 103 6.17 3.77 4.87
N ALA A 104 5.10 3.85 4.08
CA ALA A 104 4.59 5.14 3.59
C ALA A 104 3.98 6.01 4.70
N ALA A 105 3.70 5.43 5.87
CA ALA A 105 3.22 6.14 7.05
C ALA A 105 3.82 5.51 8.32
N TYR A 106 3.97 6.32 9.36
CA TYR A 106 4.39 5.88 10.69
C TYR A 106 3.60 6.62 11.77
N LEU A 107 3.44 5.97 12.93
CA LEU A 107 2.84 6.58 14.12
C LEU A 107 3.97 6.94 15.10
N PRO A 108 4.10 8.20 15.54
CA PRO A 108 5.13 8.58 16.52
C PRO A 108 5.08 7.71 17.79
N GLY A 109 6.25 7.32 18.28
CA GLY A 109 6.38 6.42 19.43
C GLY A 109 6.09 4.94 19.13
N THR A 110 5.77 4.58 17.89
CA THR A 110 5.52 3.19 17.47
C THR A 110 6.60 2.72 16.49
N PRO A 111 7.68 2.08 16.95
CA PRO A 111 8.75 1.64 16.07
C PRO A 111 8.24 0.51 15.14
N MET A 112 8.42 0.67 13.83
CA MET A 112 8.07 -0.35 12.84
C MET A 112 9.26 -1.30 12.63
N LEU A 113 9.41 -2.26 13.52
CA LEU A 113 10.49 -3.24 13.47
C LEU A 113 9.99 -4.54 12.84
N CYS A 114 10.71 -5.05 11.85
CA CYS A 114 10.52 -6.40 11.34
C CYS A 114 11.46 -7.34 12.10
N ALA A 115 10.89 -8.29 12.85
CA ALA A 115 11.68 -9.27 13.62
C ALA A 115 12.43 -10.27 12.72
N ALA A 116 12.05 -10.37 11.45
CA ALA A 116 12.65 -11.28 10.48
C ALA A 116 13.02 -10.54 9.18
N PRO A 117 14.10 -10.98 8.51
CA PRO A 117 14.47 -10.46 7.20
C PRO A 117 13.42 -10.85 6.14
N ALA A 118 13.47 -10.20 4.98
CA ALA A 118 12.66 -10.51 3.82
C ALA A 118 12.86 -11.96 3.39
N GLN A 119 11.75 -12.64 3.15
CA GLN A 119 11.69 -14.06 2.80
C GLN A 119 10.91 -14.25 1.48
N PRO A 120 11.10 -15.38 0.77
CA PRO A 120 10.28 -15.69 -0.39
C PRO A 120 8.79 -15.71 -0.01
N PRO A 121 7.90 -15.23 -0.87
CA PRO A 121 6.46 -15.45 -0.68
C PRO A 121 6.17 -16.94 -0.52
N GLY A 122 5.38 -17.29 0.51
CA GLY A 122 4.96 -18.67 0.78
C GLY A 122 5.99 -19.55 1.51
N SER A 123 7.13 -19.00 1.96
CA SER A 123 8.16 -19.79 2.65
C SER A 123 7.95 -19.92 4.17
N SER A 124 7.08 -19.11 4.76
CA SER A 124 6.80 -19.17 6.19
C SER A 124 6.10 -20.48 6.53
N HIS A 125 6.56 -21.16 7.58
CA HIS A 125 5.84 -22.31 8.11
C HIS A 125 4.46 -21.88 8.61
N PRO A 126 3.39 -22.65 8.34
CA PRO A 126 2.10 -22.38 8.93
C PRO A 126 2.18 -22.62 10.45
N CYS A 127 2.01 -21.56 11.23
CA CYS A 127 1.83 -21.61 12.68
C CYS A 127 0.50 -20.95 13.04
N TRP A 128 -0.27 -21.57 13.96
CA TRP A 128 -1.59 -21.11 14.40
C TRP A 128 -1.58 -20.86 15.90
#